data_AF-A0A9D5LW66-F1
#
_entry.id   AF-A0A9D5LW66-F1
#
_cell.length_a   1.000
_cell.length_b   1.000
_cell.length_c   1.000
_cell.angle_alpha   90.00
_cell.angle_beta   90.00
_cell.angle_gamma   90.00
#
_symmetry.space_group_name_H-M   'P 1'
#
loop_
_entity.id
_entity.type
_entity.pdbx_description
1 polymer ?
#
loop_
_entity_poly.entity_id
_entity_poly.type
_entity_poly.pdbx_seq_one_letter_code
_entity_poly.pdbx_strand_id
1 'polypeptide(L)'
;MQEKYRKHMQWWLDEFCAGDQVDKYVELFPELDSRLAKFAVGIFLWNMNGLIDIDNPDDVSKVRLILKVVDQTPGYDFFDNVFNEADPDTVCQIIGMSPVTPIEEGDIDFDYSVTEIKNFEEARLYFEAVSWCIVISEESFKEYTGNGNRFYFCGNGDWWDTPCVPGMDFPHDKYGYSLIAVEVTPDNRIASVTSRWNTCAGDTGDFLSPDELQRVLGESNYKKLFLYTL
;
A
#
# COMPACT_ATOMS: atom_id res chain seq x y z
N MET A 1 -13.98 -3.43 23.35
CA MET A 1 -13.08 -3.06 22.23
C MET A 1 -12.12 -4.19 21.88
N GLN A 2 -11.55 -4.90 22.86
CA GLN A 2 -10.71 -6.09 22.61
C GLN A 2 -11.50 -7.27 21.99
N GLU A 3 -12.75 -7.49 22.42
CA GLU A 3 -13.58 -8.58 21.88
C GLU A 3 -13.86 -8.49 20.36
N LYS A 4 -13.93 -7.27 19.79
CA LYS A 4 -14.10 -7.11 18.33
C LYS A 4 -12.84 -7.51 17.56
N TYR A 5 -11.64 -7.29 18.13
CA TYR A 5 -10.37 -7.63 17.50
C TYR A 5 -10.17 -9.15 17.47
N ARG A 6 -10.45 -9.83 18.58
CA ARG A 6 -10.42 -11.30 18.63
C ARG A 6 -11.42 -11.94 17.67
N LYS A 7 -12.65 -11.42 17.57
CA LYS A 7 -13.63 -11.89 16.57
C LYS A 7 -13.17 -11.67 15.13
N HIS A 8 -12.48 -10.56 14.87
CA HIS A 8 -11.91 -10.29 13.54
C HIS A 8 -10.78 -11.27 13.19
N MET A 9 -9.87 -11.53 14.13
CA MET A 9 -8.82 -12.56 13.95
C MET A 9 -9.43 -13.94 13.73
N GLN A 10 -10.40 -14.33 14.55
CA GLN A 10 -11.12 -15.60 14.43
C GLN A 10 -11.69 -15.78 13.03
N TRP A 11 -12.40 -14.76 12.53
CA TRP A 11 -13.00 -14.81 11.20
C TRP A 11 -11.97 -15.07 10.10
N TRP A 12 -10.85 -14.34 10.11
CA TRP A 12 -9.78 -14.55 9.13
C TRP A 12 -9.08 -15.90 9.26
N LEU A 13 -8.80 -16.38 10.48
CA LEU A 13 -8.14 -17.66 10.71
C LEU A 13 -9.06 -18.85 10.43
N ASP A 14 -10.37 -18.70 10.58
CA ASP A 14 -11.36 -19.74 10.24
C ASP A 14 -11.42 -20.03 8.75
N GLU A 15 -11.05 -19.08 7.88
CA GLU A 15 -10.85 -19.34 6.43
C GLU A 15 -9.78 -20.43 6.18
N PHE A 16 -8.89 -20.64 7.15
CA PHE A 16 -7.86 -21.68 7.14
C PHE A 16 -8.13 -22.81 8.15
N CYS A 17 -9.35 -22.91 8.70
CA CYS A 17 -9.72 -23.84 9.76
C CYS A 17 -8.84 -23.73 11.03
N ALA A 18 -8.32 -22.53 11.32
CA ALA A 18 -7.33 -22.29 12.37
C ALA A 18 -7.79 -21.27 13.42
N GLY A 19 -9.07 -20.93 13.49
CA GLY A 19 -9.54 -19.91 14.42
C GLY A 19 -9.44 -20.32 15.90
N ASP A 20 -9.35 -21.61 16.22
CA ASP A 20 -9.02 -22.07 17.57
C ASP A 20 -7.62 -21.61 18.05
N GLN A 21 -6.76 -21.11 17.15
CA GLN A 21 -5.42 -20.60 17.46
C GLN A 21 -5.40 -19.12 17.86
N VAL A 22 -6.53 -18.40 17.85
CA VAL A 22 -6.57 -16.96 18.19
C VAL A 22 -5.89 -16.66 19.52
N ASP A 23 -6.20 -17.43 20.57
CA ASP A 23 -5.62 -17.20 21.90
C ASP A 23 -4.11 -17.44 21.93
N LYS A 24 -3.61 -18.47 21.21
CA LYS A 24 -2.16 -18.73 21.05
C LYS A 24 -1.47 -17.53 20.40
N TYR A 25 -2.04 -16.98 19.32
CA TYR A 25 -1.46 -15.85 18.61
C TYR A 25 -1.47 -14.57 19.45
N VAL A 26 -2.53 -14.31 20.22
CA VAL A 26 -2.57 -13.14 21.11
C VAL A 26 -1.59 -13.28 22.28
N GLU A 27 -1.35 -14.50 22.78
CA GLU A 27 -0.33 -14.75 23.80
C GLU A 27 1.09 -14.49 23.29
N LEU A 28 1.41 -14.98 22.08
CA LEU A 28 2.71 -14.77 21.43
C LEU A 28 2.92 -13.32 20.98
N PHE A 29 1.86 -12.69 20.47
CA PHE A 29 1.85 -11.34 19.92
C PHE A 29 0.79 -10.48 20.62
N PRO A 30 1.05 -9.98 21.84
CA PRO A 30 0.10 -9.13 22.57
C PRO A 30 -0.31 -7.87 21.80
N GLU A 31 0.54 -7.42 20.86
CA GLU A 31 0.27 -6.30 19.95
C GLU A 31 -0.99 -6.53 19.09
N LEU A 32 -1.38 -7.78 18.82
CA LEU A 32 -2.59 -8.13 18.06
C LEU A 32 -3.90 -7.89 18.84
N ASP A 33 -3.86 -7.67 20.16
CA ASP A 33 -5.06 -7.29 20.94
C ASP A 33 -5.42 -5.80 20.76
N SER A 34 -5.27 -5.30 19.55
CA SER A 34 -5.42 -3.91 19.14
C SER A 34 -5.91 -3.81 17.69
N ARG A 35 -5.84 -2.62 17.08
CA ARG A 35 -6.12 -2.44 15.64
C ARG A 35 -5.22 -3.30 14.74
N LEU A 36 -4.07 -3.73 15.24
CA LEU A 36 -3.13 -4.61 14.53
C LEU A 36 -3.63 -6.03 14.33
N ALA A 37 -4.77 -6.40 14.95
CA ALA A 37 -5.47 -7.67 14.70
C ALA A 37 -5.69 -7.97 13.21
N LYS A 38 -5.77 -6.94 12.35
CA LYS A 38 -5.91 -7.12 10.90
C LYS A 38 -4.74 -7.89 10.28
N PHE A 39 -3.54 -7.79 10.86
CA PHE A 39 -2.32 -8.46 10.36
C PHE A 39 -2.16 -9.90 10.85
N ALA A 40 -3.08 -10.40 11.70
CA ALA A 40 -2.98 -11.74 12.25
C ALA A 40 -2.93 -12.82 11.15
N VAL A 41 -3.71 -12.63 10.09
CA VAL A 41 -3.71 -13.56 8.94
C VAL A 41 -2.39 -13.52 8.17
N GLY A 42 -1.79 -12.35 7.97
CA GLY A 42 -0.45 -12.23 7.37
C GLY A 42 0.61 -12.98 8.16
N ILE A 43 0.63 -12.82 9.50
CA ILE A 43 1.56 -13.55 10.37
C ILE A 43 1.31 -15.07 10.30
N PHE A 44 0.04 -15.48 10.29
CA PHE A 44 -0.33 -16.88 10.14
C PHE A 44 0.17 -17.46 8.82
N LEU A 45 0.01 -16.74 7.70
CA LEU A 45 0.52 -17.13 6.39
C LEU A 45 2.04 -17.23 6.37
N TRP A 46 2.76 -16.28 6.98
CA TRP A 46 4.21 -16.37 7.11
C TRP A 46 4.65 -17.65 7.82
N ASN A 47 3.98 -18.02 8.92
CA ASN A 47 4.28 -19.24 9.64
C ASN A 47 3.93 -20.50 8.83
N MET A 48 2.75 -20.51 8.19
CA MET A 48 2.30 -21.62 7.35
C MET A 48 3.24 -21.88 6.17
N ASN A 49 3.81 -20.82 5.59
CA ASN A 49 4.75 -20.88 4.48
C ASN A 49 6.21 -21.09 4.90
N GLY A 50 6.49 -21.19 6.22
CA GLY A 50 7.84 -21.39 6.74
C GLY A 50 8.75 -20.17 6.65
N LEU A 51 8.19 -18.96 6.51
CA LEU A 51 8.94 -17.69 6.52
C LEU A 51 9.28 -17.23 7.94
N ILE A 52 8.52 -17.69 8.93
CA ILE A 52 8.79 -17.56 10.37
C ILE A 52 8.47 -18.87 11.06
N ASP A 53 9.06 -19.11 12.24
CA ASP A 53 8.65 -20.16 13.16
C ASP A 53 8.09 -19.52 14.46
N ILE A 54 6.79 -19.68 14.72
CA ILE A 54 6.15 -19.11 15.92
C ILE A 54 6.59 -19.78 17.24
N ASP A 55 7.28 -20.92 17.17
CA ASP A 55 7.87 -21.57 18.33
C ASP A 55 9.35 -21.16 18.51
N ASN A 56 9.91 -20.38 17.58
CA ASN A 56 11.23 -19.75 17.67
C ASN A 56 11.15 -18.34 18.31
N PRO A 57 11.81 -18.09 19.48
CA PRO A 57 11.76 -16.81 20.16
C PRO A 57 12.31 -15.61 19.35
N ASP A 58 13.27 -15.83 18.46
CA ASP A 58 13.85 -14.76 17.65
C ASP A 58 12.87 -14.27 16.58
N ASP A 59 12.18 -15.21 15.92
CA ASP A 59 11.14 -14.90 14.94
C ASP A 59 9.93 -14.23 15.61
N VAL A 60 9.51 -14.73 16.78
CA VAL A 60 8.47 -14.08 17.58
C VAL A 60 8.87 -12.64 17.93
N SER A 61 10.12 -12.43 18.38
CA SER A 61 10.63 -11.09 18.72
C SER A 61 10.67 -10.16 17.51
N LYS A 62 11.06 -10.67 16.33
CA LYS A 62 11.05 -9.93 15.06
C LYS A 62 9.64 -9.48 14.68
N VAL A 63 8.66 -10.39 14.68
CA VAL A 63 7.27 -10.05 14.34
C VAL A 63 6.69 -9.04 15.33
N ARG A 64 6.97 -9.17 16.62
CA ARG A 64 6.54 -8.18 17.62
C ARG A 64 7.12 -6.79 17.37
N LEU A 65 8.37 -6.71 16.92
CA LEU A 65 9.00 -5.45 16.55
C LEU A 65 8.38 -4.86 15.29
N ILE A 66 8.14 -5.69 14.26
CA ILE A 66 7.42 -5.29 13.04
C ILE A 66 6.07 -4.66 13.41
N LEU A 67 5.25 -5.35 14.21
CA LEU A 67 3.93 -4.86 14.63
C LEU A 67 4.01 -3.50 15.35
N LYS A 68 5.00 -3.31 16.23
CA LYS A 68 5.20 -2.02 16.92
C LYS A 68 5.59 -0.89 15.98
N VAL A 69 6.48 -1.16 15.03
CA VAL A 69 6.95 -0.14 14.07
C VAL A 69 5.84 0.19 13.08
N VAL A 70 5.13 -0.82 12.56
CA VAL A 70 3.97 -0.65 11.68
C VAL A 70 2.90 0.24 12.33
N ASP A 71 2.63 0.06 13.64
CA ASP A 71 1.65 0.88 14.36
C ASP A 71 2.04 2.36 14.50
N GLN A 72 3.34 2.67 14.42
CA GLN A 72 3.89 4.01 14.64
C GLN A 72 4.35 4.69 13.34
N THR A 73 4.27 4.00 12.22
CA THR A 73 4.70 4.48 10.90
C THR A 73 3.50 4.49 9.95
N PRO A 74 3.63 5.06 8.74
CA PRO A 74 2.62 4.88 7.71
C PRO A 74 2.39 3.41 7.29
N GLY A 75 3.24 2.48 7.77
CA GLY A 75 3.12 1.04 7.54
C GLY A 75 1.73 0.47 7.86
N TYR A 76 1.03 1.00 8.88
CA TYR A 76 -0.31 0.51 9.22
C TYR A 76 -1.30 0.70 8.07
N ASP A 77 -1.28 1.86 7.42
CA ASP A 77 -2.17 2.17 6.29
C ASP A 77 -1.61 1.64 4.97
N PHE A 78 -0.29 1.44 4.89
CA PHE A 78 0.39 0.89 3.72
C PHE A 78 0.11 -0.59 3.48
N PHE A 79 0.21 -1.41 4.52
CA PHE A 79 0.04 -2.85 4.40
C PHE A 79 -1.42 -3.27 4.54
N ASP A 80 -1.86 -4.15 3.65
CA ASP A 80 -3.10 -4.90 3.79
C ASP A 80 -3.02 -5.95 4.92
N ASN A 81 -4.02 -6.80 5.05
CA ASN A 81 -4.10 -7.79 6.13
C ASN A 81 -3.02 -8.89 6.02
N VAL A 82 -2.38 -9.04 4.86
CA VAL A 82 -1.35 -10.04 4.54
C VAL A 82 0.00 -9.40 4.20
N PHE A 83 0.23 -8.14 4.61
CA PHE A 83 1.45 -7.38 4.33
C PHE A 83 1.76 -7.18 2.84
N ASN A 84 0.73 -7.03 2.00
CA ASN A 84 0.83 -6.94 0.55
C ASN A 84 1.59 -8.14 -0.04
N GLU A 85 1.43 -9.31 0.58
CA GLU A 85 2.13 -10.57 0.29
C GLU A 85 3.66 -10.52 0.48
N ALA A 86 4.19 -9.45 1.07
CA ALA A 86 5.61 -9.31 1.35
C ALA A 86 6.07 -10.30 2.43
N ASP A 87 7.30 -10.81 2.29
CA ASP A 87 7.94 -11.60 3.35
C ASP A 87 8.38 -10.69 4.53
N PRO A 88 8.73 -11.28 5.70
CA PRO A 88 9.11 -10.52 6.88
C PRO A 88 10.32 -9.60 6.70
N ASP A 89 11.31 -9.99 5.88
CA ASP A 89 12.49 -9.17 5.62
C ASP A 89 12.15 -7.99 4.72
N THR A 90 11.34 -8.21 3.67
CA THR A 90 10.82 -7.15 2.81
C THR A 90 9.99 -6.15 3.62
N VAL A 91 9.13 -6.61 4.54
CA VAL A 91 8.41 -5.72 5.46
C VAL A 91 9.38 -4.90 6.32
N CYS A 92 10.42 -5.52 6.88
CA CYS A 92 11.44 -4.81 7.66
C CYS A 92 12.16 -3.73 6.85
N GLN A 93 12.43 -3.98 5.56
CA GLN A 93 13.04 -2.99 4.67
C GLN A 93 12.11 -1.81 4.43
N ILE A 94 10.85 -2.07 4.09
CA ILE A 94 9.85 -1.04 3.78
C ILE A 94 9.61 -0.11 4.99
N ILE A 95 9.57 -0.66 6.21
CA ILE A 95 9.35 0.14 7.44
C ILE A 95 10.65 0.69 8.04
N GLY A 96 11.78 0.57 7.35
CA GLY A 96 13.07 1.13 7.77
C GLY A 96 13.70 0.45 8.99
N MET A 97 13.29 -0.78 9.32
CA MET A 97 13.93 -1.61 10.36
C MET A 97 15.24 -2.25 9.88
N SER A 98 15.37 -2.45 8.57
CA SER A 98 16.56 -3.00 7.92
C SER A 98 16.95 -2.13 6.73
N PRO A 99 18.23 -2.10 6.33
CA PRO A 99 18.62 -1.50 5.06
C PRO A 99 17.87 -2.17 3.92
N VAL A 100 17.35 -1.36 2.99
CA VAL A 100 16.78 -1.86 1.73
C VAL A 100 17.86 -2.68 1.03
N THR A 101 17.54 -3.93 0.71
CA THR A 101 18.36 -4.80 -0.12
C THR A 101 17.70 -4.81 -1.48
N PRO A 102 18.07 -3.88 -2.36
CA PRO A 102 17.27 -3.65 -3.53
C PRO A 102 17.47 -4.79 -4.52
N ILE A 103 16.39 -5.20 -5.18
CA ILE A 103 16.47 -6.17 -6.26
C ILE A 103 16.86 -5.47 -7.57
N GLU A 104 17.68 -6.14 -8.39
CA GLU A 104 17.95 -5.67 -9.75
C GLU A 104 16.71 -5.95 -10.59
N GLU A 105 16.15 -4.90 -11.18
CA GLU A 105 14.94 -4.97 -11.97
C GLU A 105 15.28 -4.82 -13.46
N GLY A 106 14.52 -5.50 -14.31
CA GLY A 106 14.57 -5.19 -15.75
C GLY A 106 14.02 -3.80 -16.06
N ASP A 107 14.05 -3.40 -17.33
CA ASP A 107 13.51 -2.11 -17.75
C ASP A 107 12.05 -1.90 -17.29
N ILE A 108 11.70 -0.66 -16.95
CA ILE A 108 10.35 -0.24 -16.62
C ILE A 108 9.61 0.06 -17.93
N ASP A 109 8.49 -0.61 -18.16
CA ASP A 109 7.61 -0.28 -19.28
C ASP A 109 6.70 0.89 -18.93
N PHE A 110 6.72 1.92 -19.77
CA PHE A 110 5.94 3.14 -19.61
C PHE A 110 4.71 3.16 -20.55
N ASP A 111 3.97 2.05 -20.59
CA ASP A 111 2.67 1.97 -21.25
C ASP A 111 1.52 2.21 -20.25
N TYR A 112 1.11 3.48 -20.13
CA TYR A 112 0.12 3.90 -19.14
C TYR A 112 -1.29 4.00 -19.70
N SER A 113 -2.24 3.62 -18.86
CA SER A 113 -3.63 4.07 -18.93
C SER A 113 -3.85 5.23 -17.95
N VAL A 114 -4.75 6.15 -18.28
CA VAL A 114 -5.13 7.28 -17.41
C VAL A 114 -6.64 7.25 -17.21
N THR A 115 -7.05 7.13 -15.95
CA THR A 115 -8.45 7.04 -15.53
C THR A 115 -8.78 8.17 -14.57
N GLU A 116 -9.75 9.02 -14.92
CA GLU A 116 -10.31 10.02 -14.01
C GLU A 116 -11.18 9.32 -12.96
N ILE A 117 -10.97 9.64 -11.68
CA ILE A 117 -11.73 9.09 -10.56
C ILE A 117 -12.79 10.10 -10.14
N LYS A 118 -14.05 9.82 -10.48
CA LYS A 118 -15.15 10.79 -10.36
C LYS A 118 -15.86 10.77 -9.02
N ASN A 119 -15.75 9.67 -8.29
CA ASN A 119 -16.45 9.46 -7.03
C ASN A 119 -15.71 8.45 -6.16
N PHE A 120 -16.13 8.35 -4.89
CA PHE A 120 -15.52 7.44 -3.93
C PHE A 120 -15.67 5.96 -4.32
N GLU A 121 -16.78 5.54 -4.93
CA GLU A 121 -16.97 4.14 -5.34
C GLU A 121 -15.91 3.70 -6.36
N GLU A 122 -15.58 4.58 -7.31
CA GLU A 122 -14.47 4.35 -8.26
C GLU A 122 -13.11 4.30 -7.56
N ALA A 123 -12.87 5.22 -6.61
CA ALA A 123 -11.61 5.24 -5.84
C ALA A 123 -11.44 3.97 -5.00
N ARG A 124 -12.53 3.49 -4.38
CA ARG A 124 -12.54 2.36 -3.45
C ARG A 124 -12.17 1.03 -4.12
N LEU A 125 -12.29 0.92 -5.44
CA LEU A 125 -11.84 -0.24 -6.22
C LEU A 125 -10.33 -0.48 -6.11
N TYR A 126 -9.54 0.54 -5.78
CA TYR A 126 -8.08 0.46 -5.66
C TYR A 126 -7.60 0.21 -4.22
N PHE A 127 -8.50 0.18 -3.24
CA PHE A 127 -8.16 0.12 -1.82
C PHE A 127 -7.29 -1.07 -1.42
N GLU A 128 -7.43 -2.21 -2.09
CA GLU A 128 -6.59 -3.39 -1.82
C GLU A 128 -5.20 -3.26 -2.45
N ALA A 129 -5.03 -2.35 -3.42
CA ALA A 129 -3.80 -2.21 -4.18
C ALA A 129 -2.92 -1.02 -3.76
N VAL A 130 -3.50 -0.02 -3.07
CA VAL A 130 -2.82 1.24 -2.72
C VAL A 130 -3.22 1.73 -1.33
N SER A 131 -2.37 2.57 -0.76
CA SER A 131 -2.54 3.15 0.58
C SER A 131 -2.91 4.63 0.58
N TRP A 132 -3.32 5.18 -0.56
CA TRP A 132 -3.63 6.59 -0.71
C TRP A 132 -4.86 6.98 0.11
N CYS A 133 -4.81 8.11 0.84
CA CYS A 133 -5.92 8.52 1.70
C CYS A 133 -7.26 8.65 0.96
N ILE A 134 -7.23 9.03 -0.32
CA ILE A 134 -8.42 9.22 -1.16
C ILE A 134 -9.22 7.92 -1.39
N VAL A 135 -8.61 6.73 -1.24
CA VAL A 135 -9.31 5.44 -1.43
C VAL A 135 -9.87 4.86 -0.11
N ILE A 136 -9.51 5.45 1.04
CA ILE A 136 -9.81 4.89 2.36
C ILE A 136 -11.26 5.11 2.77
N SER A 137 -11.79 6.32 2.55
CA SER A 137 -13.15 6.68 2.98
C SER A 137 -13.77 7.77 2.11
N GLU A 138 -15.11 7.81 2.07
CA GLU A 138 -15.85 8.86 1.36
C GLU A 138 -15.57 10.25 1.95
N GLU A 139 -15.32 10.33 3.25
CA GLU A 139 -14.94 11.59 3.93
C GLU A 139 -13.59 12.10 3.44
N SER A 140 -12.58 11.22 3.41
CA SER A 140 -11.26 11.53 2.85
C SER A 140 -11.37 11.92 1.37
N PHE A 141 -12.16 11.19 0.58
CA PHE A 141 -12.39 11.53 -0.82
C PHE A 141 -12.94 12.95 -0.98
N LYS A 142 -13.94 13.32 -0.18
CA LYS A 142 -14.54 14.66 -0.18
C LYS A 142 -13.59 15.75 0.30
N GLU A 143 -12.69 15.45 1.25
CA GLU A 143 -11.67 16.39 1.71
C GLU A 143 -10.74 16.81 0.57
N TYR A 144 -10.28 15.84 -0.22
CA TYR A 144 -9.36 16.10 -1.35
C TYR A 144 -10.06 16.65 -2.60
N THR A 145 -11.36 16.37 -2.81
CA THR A 145 -12.07 16.77 -4.04
C THR A 145 -13.08 17.90 -3.84
N GLY A 146 -13.43 18.26 -2.60
CA GLY A 146 -14.54 19.19 -2.28
C GLY A 146 -14.30 20.64 -2.73
N ASN A 147 -13.05 20.99 -2.96
CA ASN A 147 -12.55 22.25 -3.55
C ASN A 147 -12.51 22.23 -5.09
N GLY A 148 -12.98 21.15 -5.73
CA GLY A 148 -13.04 20.98 -7.18
C GLY A 148 -11.79 20.37 -7.80
N ASN A 149 -10.85 19.88 -6.97
CA ASN A 149 -9.71 19.12 -7.46
C ASN A 149 -10.19 17.79 -8.06
N ARG A 150 -9.50 17.33 -9.09
CA ARG A 150 -9.75 16.06 -9.79
C ARG A 150 -8.58 15.13 -9.56
N PHE A 151 -8.86 13.84 -9.46
CA PHE A 151 -7.85 12.81 -9.32
C PHE A 151 -7.84 11.90 -10.53
N TYR A 152 -6.63 11.52 -10.95
CA TYR A 152 -6.39 10.59 -12.03
C TYR A 152 -5.48 9.48 -11.52
N PHE A 153 -5.88 8.23 -11.74
CA PHE A 153 -5.03 7.08 -11.48
C PHE A 153 -4.44 6.59 -12.79
N CYS A 154 -3.11 6.50 -12.80
CA CYS A 154 -2.29 6.20 -13.95
C CYS A 154 -1.58 4.87 -13.71
N GLY A 155 -2.09 3.79 -14.26
CA GLY A 155 -1.50 2.46 -14.12
C GLY A 155 -0.73 2.06 -15.38
N ASN A 156 0.46 1.49 -15.20
CA ASN A 156 1.16 0.80 -16.30
C ASN A 156 0.46 -0.53 -16.60
N GLY A 157 0.62 -1.08 -17.80
CA GLY A 157 -0.14 -2.25 -18.29
C GLY A 157 -0.18 -3.50 -17.39
N ASP A 158 0.68 -3.62 -16.37
CA ASP A 158 0.80 -4.76 -15.47
C ASP A 158 0.75 -4.37 -13.98
N TRP A 159 0.15 -3.22 -13.65
CA TRP A 159 0.23 -2.66 -12.30
C TRP A 159 -0.36 -3.57 -11.21
N TRP A 160 -1.36 -4.39 -11.54
CA TRP A 160 -2.02 -5.30 -10.59
C TRP A 160 -1.14 -6.51 -10.20
N ASP A 161 -0.21 -6.92 -11.06
CA ASP A 161 0.69 -8.07 -10.83
C ASP A 161 2.09 -7.63 -10.34
N THR A 162 2.32 -6.33 -10.18
CA THR A 162 3.62 -5.81 -9.75
C THR A 162 3.83 -6.04 -8.25
N PRO A 163 4.87 -6.80 -7.83
CA PRO A 163 5.08 -7.16 -6.42
C PRO A 163 5.51 -5.95 -5.57
N CYS A 164 5.10 -5.94 -4.31
CA CYS A 164 5.46 -4.91 -3.33
C CYS A 164 6.86 -5.14 -2.74
N VAL A 165 7.89 -5.00 -3.57
CA VAL A 165 9.31 -5.21 -3.19
C VAL A 165 10.15 -4.00 -3.63
N PRO A 166 10.96 -3.40 -2.74
CA PRO A 166 11.83 -2.28 -3.11
C PRO A 166 12.90 -2.66 -4.15
N GLY A 167 12.95 -1.90 -5.25
CA GLY A 167 14.00 -1.99 -6.27
C GLY A 167 15.19 -1.05 -6.02
N MET A 168 16.25 -1.17 -6.82
CA MET A 168 17.48 -0.35 -6.71
C MET A 168 17.23 1.15 -6.68
N ASP A 169 16.22 1.61 -7.40
CA ASP A 169 15.89 3.02 -7.54
C ASP A 169 14.70 3.45 -6.67
N PHE A 170 14.31 2.67 -5.64
CA PHE A 170 13.22 3.02 -4.71
C PHE A 170 13.25 4.52 -4.30
N PRO A 171 12.14 5.27 -4.43
CA PRO A 171 10.79 4.84 -4.82
C PRO A 171 10.52 4.85 -6.35
N HIS A 172 11.52 5.15 -7.17
CA HIS A 172 11.48 5.13 -8.64
C HIS A 172 11.76 3.72 -9.21
N ASP A 173 11.28 2.69 -8.52
CA ASP A 173 11.37 1.29 -8.92
C ASP A 173 10.10 0.84 -9.66
N LYS A 174 10.03 -0.44 -10.08
CA LYS A 174 8.84 -0.93 -10.81
C LYS A 174 7.56 -0.77 -10.01
N TYR A 175 7.57 -1.02 -8.71
CA TYR A 175 6.38 -0.91 -7.88
C TYR A 175 5.91 0.54 -7.76
N GLY A 176 6.81 1.48 -7.50
CA GLY A 176 6.49 2.90 -7.39
C GLY A 176 5.93 3.49 -8.68
N TYR A 177 6.49 3.09 -9.83
CA TYR A 177 5.96 3.46 -11.14
C TYR A 177 4.68 2.71 -11.51
N SER A 178 4.45 1.50 -11.00
CA SER A 178 3.32 0.66 -11.44
C SER A 178 1.97 1.38 -11.44
N LEU A 179 1.71 2.21 -10.42
CA LEU A 179 0.46 2.95 -10.29
C LEU A 179 0.72 4.31 -9.65
N ILE A 180 0.33 5.39 -10.33
CA ILE A 180 0.59 6.77 -9.93
C ILE A 180 -0.74 7.51 -9.76
N ALA A 181 -0.88 8.26 -8.67
CA ALA A 181 -1.98 9.20 -8.48
C ALA A 181 -1.55 10.61 -8.90
N VAL A 182 -2.40 11.28 -9.67
CA VAL A 182 -2.19 12.67 -10.06
C VAL A 182 -3.39 13.50 -9.63
N GLU A 183 -3.14 14.52 -8.83
CA GLU A 183 -4.13 15.51 -8.44
C GLU A 183 -4.02 16.74 -9.35
N VAL A 184 -5.17 17.18 -9.89
CA VAL A 184 -5.26 18.35 -10.76
C VAL A 184 -6.26 19.34 -10.17
N THR A 185 -5.81 20.57 -9.99
CA THR A 185 -6.62 21.68 -9.47
C THR A 185 -7.71 22.13 -10.47
N PRO A 186 -8.72 22.89 -10.02
CA PRO A 186 -9.72 23.52 -10.89
C PRO A 186 -9.13 24.42 -11.98
N ASP A 187 -7.95 25.02 -11.74
CA ASP A 187 -7.24 25.87 -12.71
C ASP A 187 -6.32 25.08 -13.66
N ASN A 188 -6.51 23.75 -13.76
CA ASN A 188 -5.77 22.85 -14.64
C ASN A 188 -4.26 22.83 -14.36
N ARG A 189 -3.88 22.80 -13.08
CA ARG A 189 -2.49 22.62 -12.64
C ARG A 189 -2.35 21.31 -11.89
N ILE A 190 -1.21 20.65 -12.05
CA ILE A 190 -0.87 19.48 -11.24
C ILE A 190 -0.58 19.99 -9.83
N ALA A 191 -1.34 19.52 -8.84
CA ALA A 191 -1.16 19.83 -7.43
C ALA A 191 -0.20 18.84 -6.77
N SER A 192 -0.35 17.56 -7.10
CA SER A 192 0.48 16.48 -6.56
C SER A 192 0.59 15.32 -7.55
N VAL A 193 1.74 14.63 -7.50
CA VAL A 193 2.00 13.35 -8.15
C VAL A 193 2.52 12.41 -7.08
N THR A 194 1.81 11.32 -6.81
CA THR A 194 2.14 10.38 -5.74
C THR A 194 2.40 8.99 -6.31
N SER A 195 3.52 8.38 -5.92
CA SER A 195 3.86 6.99 -6.25
C SER A 195 2.93 6.00 -5.54
N ARG A 196 2.97 4.72 -5.96
CA ARG A 196 2.29 3.65 -5.23
C ARG A 196 2.84 3.44 -3.81
N TRP A 197 4.13 3.70 -3.60
CA TRP A 197 4.77 3.65 -2.28
C TRP A 197 4.23 4.70 -1.30
N ASN A 198 3.73 5.83 -1.81
CA ASN A 198 3.10 6.88 -1.02
C ASN A 198 4.01 7.31 0.17
N THR A 199 3.44 7.48 1.36
CA THR A 199 4.13 7.92 2.58
C THR A 199 5.24 6.98 3.04
N CYS A 200 5.28 5.72 2.61
CA CYS A 200 6.42 4.83 2.86
C CYS A 200 7.70 5.28 2.14
N ALA A 201 7.57 6.00 1.03
CA ALA A 201 8.69 6.63 0.33
C ALA A 201 9.06 8.02 0.88
N GLY A 202 8.34 8.52 1.88
CA GLY A 202 8.44 9.92 2.30
C GLY A 202 7.93 10.90 1.24
N ASP A 203 7.14 10.42 0.28
CA ASP A 203 6.55 11.19 -0.83
C ASP A 203 5.65 12.30 -0.27
N THR A 204 5.82 13.53 -0.78
CA THR A 204 5.01 14.70 -0.39
C THR A 204 4.10 15.18 -1.52
N GLY A 205 3.88 14.33 -2.53
CA GLY A 205 3.16 14.67 -3.75
C GLY A 205 4.07 15.21 -4.85
N ASP A 206 5.37 14.95 -4.76
CA ASP A 206 6.41 15.43 -5.66
C ASP A 206 7.20 14.28 -6.31
N PHE A 207 6.58 13.09 -6.39
CA PHE A 207 7.19 11.90 -7.00
C PHE A 207 7.73 12.15 -8.40
N LEU A 208 7.02 12.91 -9.23
CA LEU A 208 7.50 13.31 -10.55
C LEU A 208 7.22 14.79 -10.80
N SER A 209 8.18 15.47 -11.43
CA SER A 209 7.92 16.77 -12.02
C SER A 209 6.93 16.66 -13.20
N PRO A 210 6.25 17.75 -13.60
CA PRO A 210 5.36 17.73 -14.76
C PRO A 210 6.02 17.24 -16.05
N ASP A 211 7.29 17.56 -16.27
CA ASP A 211 8.05 17.12 -17.44
C ASP A 211 8.35 15.61 -17.41
N GLU A 212 8.66 15.07 -16.23
CA GLU A 212 8.85 13.63 -16.04
C GLU A 212 7.53 12.87 -16.19
N LEU A 213 6.45 13.39 -15.59
CA LEU A 213 5.12 12.81 -15.73
C LEU A 213 4.68 12.79 -17.21
N GLN A 214 4.93 13.85 -17.97
CA GLN A 214 4.63 13.86 -19.41
C GLN A 214 5.40 12.78 -20.18
N ARG A 215 6.67 12.54 -19.82
CA ARG A 215 7.48 11.48 -20.45
C ARG A 215 6.96 10.08 -20.10
N VAL A 216 6.61 9.87 -18.83
CA VAL A 216 6.09 8.60 -18.29
C VAL A 216 4.73 8.26 -18.89
N LEU A 217 3.78 9.21 -18.90
CA LEU A 217 2.44 8.94 -19.42
C LEU A 217 2.39 8.92 -20.95
N GLY A 218 3.30 9.65 -21.60
CA GLY A 218 3.22 9.98 -23.02
C GLY A 218 2.25 11.13 -23.29
N GLU A 219 2.48 11.86 -24.39
CA GLU A 219 1.78 13.12 -24.70
C GLU A 219 0.25 12.98 -24.74
N SER A 220 -0.25 11.90 -25.35
CA SER A 220 -1.70 11.67 -25.50
C SER A 220 -2.40 11.47 -24.16
N ASN A 221 -1.78 10.74 -23.23
CA ASN A 221 -2.33 10.48 -21.90
C ASN A 221 -2.15 11.69 -20.97
N TYR A 222 -1.00 12.35 -21.03
CA TYR A 222 -0.75 13.56 -20.26
C TYR A 222 -1.80 14.66 -20.55
N LYS A 223 -2.20 14.81 -21.81
CA LYS A 223 -3.28 15.74 -22.19
C LYS A 223 -4.63 15.41 -21.53
N LYS A 224 -4.93 14.14 -21.23
CA LYS A 224 -6.20 13.74 -20.60
C LYS A 224 -6.38 14.33 -19.20
N LEU A 225 -5.28 14.62 -18.49
CA LEU A 225 -5.31 15.24 -17.16
C LEU A 225 -5.97 16.64 -17.16
N PHE A 226 -5.98 17.32 -18.30
CA PHE A 226 -6.48 18.69 -18.44
C PHE A 226 -7.74 18.80 -19.29
N LEU A 227 -8.18 17.70 -19.91
CA LEU A 227 -9.38 17.69 -20.73
C LEU A 227 -10.61 17.50 -19.82
N TYR A 228 -11.65 18.30 -20.07
CA TYR A 228 -12.96 18.04 -19.49
C TYR A 228 -13.56 16.85 -20.22
N THR A 229 -13.93 15.81 -19.47
CA THR A 229 -14.80 14.76 -19.98
C THR A 229 -16.20 15.39 -20.14
N LEU A 230 -16.49 15.88 -21.36
CA LEU A 230 -17.77 16.48 -21.75
C LEU A 230 -18.94 15.49 -21.63
#